data_AF-X1B0C8-F1
#
_entry.id   AF-X1B0C8-F1
#
_cell.length_a   1.000
_cell.length_b   1.000
_cell.length_c   1.000
_cell.angle_alpha   90.00
_cell.angle_beta   90.00
_cell.angle_gamma   90.00
#
_symmetry.space_group_name_H-M   'P 1'
#
loop_
_entity.id
_entity.type
_entity.pdbx_description
1 polymer ?
#
loop_
_entity_poly.entity_id
_entity_poly.type
_entity_poly.pdbx_seq_one_letter_code
_entity_poly.pdbx_strand_id
1 'polypeptide(L)'
;MNKKESTDKKELCLITAFSERDIIDINKIKNLTESATKQNGKLWFAIVDEEGDITYYDVHKINIKGEINEYKYLKTTGLQLDNRVVIFNKKISEKLIEKEFFGKPFGNGLQLSMVEALYLMEKDVINVKNIITERKISLKKFKEIIKKSQPDINLRILAFNDLKKRGLIVKTGFKFGAHFRAYTKNPQKTHAEYLIHVVDKEFQRIWAEISRAVRLAHSVNKE
;
A
#
# COMPACT_ATOMS: atom_id res chain seq x y z
N MET A 1 -47.74 8.12 27.06
CA MET A 1 -46.53 7.29 26.85
C MET A 1 -46.41 7.00 25.35
N ASN A 2 -45.72 7.87 24.61
CA ASN A 2 -45.50 7.67 23.17
C ASN A 2 -44.27 6.77 22.99
N LYS A 3 -44.49 5.52 22.58
CA LYS A 3 -43.43 4.67 22.04
C LYS A 3 -42.90 5.34 20.77
N LYS A 4 -41.68 5.86 20.81
CA LYS A 4 -40.90 6.14 19.61
C LYS A 4 -40.65 4.79 18.93
N GLU A 5 -41.35 4.53 17.84
CA GLU A 5 -40.92 3.53 16.86
C GLU A 5 -39.52 3.94 16.39
N SER A 6 -38.52 3.15 16.77
CA SER A 6 -37.20 3.21 16.16
C SER A 6 -37.37 2.79 14.70
N THR A 7 -37.27 3.74 13.79
CA THR A 7 -37.17 3.48 12.36
C THR A 7 -35.85 2.75 12.11
N ASP A 8 -35.90 1.41 12.15
CA ASP A 8 -34.87 0.55 11.58
C ASP A 8 -34.81 0.86 10.08
N LYS A 9 -33.91 1.78 9.70
CA LYS A 9 -33.53 1.97 8.31
C LYS A 9 -32.95 0.64 7.84
N LYS A 10 -33.75 -0.15 7.11
CA LYS A 10 -33.28 -1.34 6.38
C LYS A 10 -32.14 -0.91 5.47
N GLU A 11 -30.91 -1.23 5.88
CA GLU A 11 -29.72 -0.97 5.11
C GLU A 11 -29.74 -1.93 3.91
N LEU A 12 -29.73 -1.38 2.69
CA LEU A 12 -29.76 -2.19 1.48
C LEU A 12 -28.44 -2.96 1.38
N CYS A 13 -28.50 -4.29 1.20
CA CYS A 13 -27.31 -5.11 1.01
C CYS A 13 -27.37 -5.77 -0.36
N LEU A 14 -26.41 -5.43 -1.23
CA LEU A 14 -26.21 -6.10 -2.50
C LEU A 14 -25.28 -7.30 -2.26
N ILE A 15 -25.76 -8.51 -2.57
CA ILE A 15 -24.95 -9.72 -2.49
C ILE A 15 -24.66 -10.20 -3.90
N THR A 16 -23.38 -10.38 -4.22
CA THR A 16 -22.97 -11.00 -5.50
C THR A 16 -22.28 -12.33 -5.20
N ALA A 17 -22.76 -13.40 -5.82
CA ALA A 17 -22.19 -14.73 -5.66
C ALA A 17 -21.14 -15.02 -6.74
N PHE A 18 -20.10 -15.76 -6.36
CA PHE A 18 -19.05 -16.25 -7.25
C PHE A 18 -18.66 -17.67 -6.87
N SER A 19 -18.21 -18.47 -7.85
CA SER A 19 -17.47 -19.70 -7.57
C SER A 19 -16.04 -19.36 -7.17
N GLU A 20 -15.41 -20.18 -6.31
CA GLU A 20 -13.98 -20.06 -6.01
C GLU A 20 -13.08 -20.14 -7.26
N ARG A 21 -13.58 -20.76 -8.35
CA ARG A 21 -12.90 -20.91 -9.64
C ARG A 21 -13.11 -19.72 -10.57
N ASP A 22 -14.02 -18.80 -10.24
CA ASP A 22 -14.24 -17.61 -11.05
C ASP A 22 -13.01 -16.71 -11.06
N ILE A 23 -12.74 -16.14 -12.23
CA ILE A 23 -11.76 -15.07 -12.39
C ILE A 23 -12.46 -13.74 -12.11
N ILE A 24 -11.90 -12.97 -11.19
CA ILE A 24 -12.37 -11.64 -10.85
C ILE A 24 -11.44 -10.56 -11.41
N ASP A 25 -12.07 -9.58 -12.04
CA ASP A 25 -11.44 -8.40 -12.62
C ASP A 25 -11.65 -7.18 -11.69
N ILE A 26 -10.61 -6.37 -11.53
CA ILE A 26 -10.66 -5.20 -10.64
C ILE A 26 -11.72 -4.16 -11.06
N ASN A 27 -12.00 -4.01 -12.36
CA ASN A 27 -13.05 -3.12 -12.86
C ASN A 27 -14.44 -3.66 -12.53
N LYS A 28 -14.64 -4.99 -12.54
CA LYS A 28 -15.90 -5.60 -12.09
C LYS A 28 -16.15 -5.29 -10.61
N ILE A 29 -15.13 -5.47 -9.75
CA ILE A 29 -15.22 -5.11 -8.33
C ILE A 29 -15.56 -3.63 -8.17
N LYS A 30 -14.86 -2.75 -8.91
CA LYS A 30 -15.09 -1.30 -8.85
C LYS A 30 -16.52 -0.92 -9.24
N ASN A 31 -17.03 -1.45 -10.36
CA ASN A 31 -18.38 -1.14 -10.84
C ASN A 31 -19.48 -1.62 -9.88
N LEU A 32 -19.30 -2.81 -9.28
CA LEU A 32 -20.20 -3.35 -8.26
C LEU A 32 -20.18 -2.47 -7.01
N THR A 33 -18.98 -2.07 -6.55
CA THR A 33 -18.81 -1.21 -5.37
C THR A 33 -19.44 0.17 -5.60
N GLU A 34 -19.26 0.76 -6.78
CA GLU A 34 -19.88 2.04 -7.14
C GLU A 34 -21.42 1.94 -7.20
N SER A 35 -21.95 0.84 -7.75
CA SER A 35 -23.39 0.59 -7.81
C SER A 35 -24.00 0.43 -6.42
N ALA A 36 -23.36 -0.32 -5.53
CA ALA A 36 -23.81 -0.48 -4.14
C ALA A 36 -23.75 0.85 -3.37
N THR A 37 -22.66 1.59 -3.52
CA THR A 37 -22.47 2.90 -2.85
C THR A 37 -23.54 3.91 -3.29
N LYS A 38 -23.89 3.95 -4.59
CA LYS A 38 -24.97 4.82 -5.11
C LYS A 38 -26.33 4.53 -4.51
N GLN A 39 -26.57 3.28 -4.14
CA GLN A 39 -27.81 2.85 -3.49
C GLN A 39 -27.75 2.99 -1.96
N ASN A 40 -26.69 3.63 -1.45
CA ASN A 40 -26.44 3.82 -0.02
C ASN A 40 -26.46 2.50 0.77
N GLY A 41 -26.02 1.43 0.11
CA GLY A 41 -26.05 0.06 0.61
C GLY A 41 -24.67 -0.57 0.73
N LYS A 42 -24.61 -1.73 1.41
CA LYS A 42 -23.42 -2.56 1.57
C LYS A 42 -23.26 -3.50 0.37
N LEU A 43 -22.03 -3.89 0.06
CA LEU A 43 -21.73 -4.90 -0.94
C LEU A 43 -21.03 -6.08 -0.29
N TRP A 44 -21.67 -7.25 -0.35
CA TRP A 44 -21.05 -8.50 0.10
C TRP A 44 -20.80 -9.42 -1.10
N PHE A 45 -19.62 -10.02 -1.11
CA PHE A 45 -19.34 -11.13 -2.03
C PHE A 45 -19.51 -12.45 -1.29
N ALA A 46 -20.27 -13.37 -1.88
CA ALA A 46 -20.46 -14.72 -1.40
C ALA A 46 -19.66 -15.67 -2.31
N ILE A 47 -18.57 -16.23 -1.80
CA ILE A 47 -17.72 -17.15 -2.55
C ILE A 47 -18.09 -18.57 -2.16
N VAL A 48 -18.52 -19.36 -3.14
CA VAL A 48 -18.91 -20.77 -2.97
C VAL A 48 -17.76 -21.66 -3.42
N ASP A 49 -17.30 -22.55 -2.55
CA ASP A 49 -16.26 -23.53 -2.87
C ASP A 49 -16.82 -24.83 -3.46
N GLU A 50 -15.93 -25.80 -3.72
CA GLU A 50 -16.30 -27.08 -4.32
C GLU A 50 -17.05 -28.05 -3.39
N GLU A 51 -17.00 -27.81 -2.07
CA GLU A 51 -17.77 -28.58 -1.08
C GLU A 51 -19.14 -27.94 -0.78
N GLY A 52 -19.39 -26.74 -1.32
CA GLY A 52 -20.63 -25.99 -1.15
C GLY A 52 -20.61 -25.03 0.03
N ASP A 53 -19.47 -24.87 0.70
CA ASP A 53 -19.29 -23.90 1.77
C ASP A 53 -19.23 -22.48 1.20
N ILE A 54 -19.77 -21.53 1.98
CA ILE A 54 -19.89 -20.13 1.57
C ILE A 54 -19.07 -19.24 2.49
N THR A 55 -18.14 -18.48 1.91
CA THR A 55 -17.41 -17.40 2.60
C THR A 55 -17.93 -16.04 2.16
N TYR A 56 -18.29 -15.19 3.12
CA TYR A 56 -18.72 -13.82 2.86
C TYR A 56 -17.58 -12.81 3.05
N TYR A 57 -17.42 -11.90 2.10
CA TYR A 57 -16.50 -10.77 2.18
C TYR A 57 -17.26 -9.45 2.11
N ASP A 58 -17.03 -8.55 3.07
CA ASP A 58 -17.50 -7.17 2.98
C ASP A 58 -16.57 -6.37 2.05
N VAL A 59 -17.16 -5.67 1.08
CA VAL A 59 -16.44 -4.94 0.05
C VAL A 59 -16.90 -3.51 0.03
N HIS A 60 -15.99 -2.60 0.34
CA HIS A 60 -16.30 -1.19 0.39
C HIS A 60 -15.10 -0.35 -0.05
N LYS A 61 -15.39 0.87 -0.52
CA LYS A 61 -14.35 1.84 -0.83
C LYS A 61 -13.94 2.56 0.45
N ILE A 62 -12.69 2.40 0.85
CA ILE A 62 -12.13 3.12 1.98
C ILE A 62 -11.40 4.39 1.53
N ASN A 63 -11.49 5.44 2.35
CA ASN A 63 -10.67 6.64 2.21
C ASN A 63 -9.70 6.75 3.39
N ILE A 64 -8.51 6.19 3.22
CA ILE A 64 -7.49 6.14 4.28
C ILE A 64 -6.80 7.51 4.37
N LYS A 65 -6.69 8.05 5.59
CA LYS A 65 -5.94 9.28 5.91
C LYS A 65 -5.04 9.03 7.11
N GLY A 66 -3.79 9.43 7.02
CA GLY A 66 -2.85 9.41 8.13
C GLY A 66 -2.63 10.80 8.73
N GLU A 67 -1.91 10.82 9.85
CA GLU A 67 -1.67 12.01 10.67
C GLU A 67 -0.29 12.63 10.42
N ILE A 68 0.52 12.05 9.52
CA ILE A 68 1.86 12.56 9.26
C ILE A 68 1.82 13.74 8.32
N ASN A 69 2.34 14.86 8.81
CA ASN A 69 2.52 16.08 8.03
C ASN A 69 3.77 15.99 7.15
N GLU A 70 3.71 16.62 5.98
CA GLU A 70 4.87 16.73 5.08
C GLU A 70 6.00 17.50 5.77
N TYR A 71 7.22 16.96 5.69
CA TYR A 71 8.41 17.60 6.23
C TYR A 71 9.38 17.96 5.09
N LYS A 72 9.93 19.18 5.14
CA LYS A 72 10.93 19.63 4.16
C LYS A 72 12.32 19.19 4.61
N TYR A 73 12.89 18.22 3.90
CA TYR A 73 14.23 17.70 4.17
C TYR A 73 15.31 18.54 3.48
N LEU A 74 16.51 18.58 4.09
CA LEU A 74 17.70 19.07 3.41
C LEU A 74 18.15 18.07 2.35
N LYS A 75 18.74 18.58 1.27
CA LYS A 75 19.27 17.75 0.19
C LYS A 75 20.46 16.92 0.67
N THR A 76 20.55 15.68 0.22
CA THR A 76 21.68 14.81 0.51
C THR A 76 22.05 13.91 -0.67
N THR A 77 23.11 13.12 -0.49
CA THR A 77 23.56 12.12 -1.46
C THR A 77 23.23 10.73 -0.93
N GLY A 78 22.60 9.91 -1.79
CA GLY A 78 22.42 8.48 -1.57
C GLY A 78 23.39 7.69 -2.45
N LEU A 79 23.99 6.63 -1.90
CA LEU A 79 24.85 5.72 -2.65
C LEU A 79 24.07 4.45 -2.99
N GLN A 80 23.89 4.18 -4.28
CA GLN A 80 23.28 2.94 -4.76
C GLN A 80 24.28 1.79 -4.60
N LEU A 81 23.85 0.76 -3.85
CA LEU A 81 24.50 -0.52 -3.71
C LEU A 81 23.49 -1.62 -4.07
N ASP A 82 23.69 -2.24 -5.23
CA ASP A 82 22.77 -3.23 -5.80
C ASP A 82 21.30 -2.75 -5.79
N ASN A 83 20.41 -3.44 -5.06
CA ASN A 83 18.98 -3.16 -4.93
C ASN A 83 18.64 -2.28 -3.71
N ARG A 84 19.61 -1.50 -3.21
CA ARG A 84 19.46 -0.57 -2.09
C ARG A 84 20.12 0.78 -2.37
N VAL A 85 19.69 1.79 -1.62
CA VAL A 85 20.38 3.09 -1.54
C VAL A 85 20.70 3.37 -0.08
N VAL A 86 21.93 3.77 0.22
CA VAL A 86 22.36 4.10 1.58
C VAL A 86 22.68 5.59 1.67
N ILE A 87 22.17 6.25 2.71
CA ILE A 87 22.49 7.64 3.06
C ILE A 87 23.38 7.61 4.29
N PHE A 88 24.60 8.13 4.20
CA PHE A 88 25.54 8.18 5.33
C PHE A 88 25.49 9.51 6.11
N ASN A 89 24.75 10.51 5.62
CA ASN A 89 24.54 11.73 6.39
C ASN A 89 23.64 11.44 7.60
N LYS A 90 24.25 11.36 8.79
CA LYS A 90 23.58 11.01 10.04
C LYS A 90 22.40 11.93 10.37
N LYS A 91 22.59 13.25 10.31
CA LYS A 91 21.54 14.23 10.64
C LYS A 91 20.30 14.08 9.77
N ILE A 92 20.49 13.90 8.47
CA ILE A 92 19.38 13.75 7.51
C ILE A 92 18.73 12.38 7.64
N SER A 93 19.54 11.33 7.85
CA SER A 93 19.06 9.97 8.13
C SER A 93 18.15 9.93 9.36
N GLU A 94 18.57 10.54 10.46
CA GLU A 94 17.78 10.66 11.69
C GLU A 94 16.46 11.38 11.44
N LYS A 95 16.47 12.50 10.69
CA LYS A 95 15.24 13.23 10.35
C LYS A 95 14.28 12.44 9.49
N LEU A 96 14.79 11.72 8.49
CA LEU A 96 13.99 10.85 7.61
C LEU A 96 13.30 9.72 8.41
N ILE A 97 13.97 9.17 9.43
CA ILE A 97 13.39 8.18 10.33
C ILE A 97 12.39 8.82 11.29
N GLU A 98 12.77 9.91 11.96
CA GLU A 98 11.99 10.58 13.01
C GLU A 98 10.65 11.10 12.48
N LYS A 99 10.65 11.71 11.29
CA LYS A 99 9.48 12.40 10.75
C LYS A 99 8.53 11.47 10.01
N GLU A 100 9.05 10.57 9.20
CA GLU A 100 8.24 9.79 8.26
C GLU A 100 8.59 8.31 8.22
N PHE A 101 9.50 7.87 9.10
CA PHE A 101 9.95 6.49 9.19
C PHE A 101 10.46 5.96 7.84
N PHE A 102 11.24 6.72 7.09
CA PHE A 102 11.87 6.16 5.89
C PHE A 102 12.92 5.10 6.26
N GLY A 103 13.03 4.07 5.41
CA GLY A 103 14.13 3.12 5.42
C GLY A 103 14.27 2.30 6.70
N LYS A 104 15.50 1.81 6.90
CA LYS A 104 15.97 1.06 8.08
C LYS A 104 17.38 1.52 8.45
N PRO A 105 17.68 1.78 9.74
CA PRO A 105 19.05 2.04 10.19
C PRO A 105 20.02 0.96 9.71
N PHE A 106 21.19 1.38 9.22
CA PHE A 106 22.24 0.51 8.73
C PHE A 106 23.61 1.12 9.02
N GLY A 107 24.34 0.55 9.98
CA GLY A 107 25.58 1.15 10.50
C GLY A 107 25.33 2.59 10.97
N ASN A 108 26.13 3.52 10.46
CA ASN A 108 26.01 4.96 10.76
C ASN A 108 25.08 5.72 9.80
N GLY A 109 24.32 5.01 8.96
CA GLY A 109 23.47 5.59 7.94
C GLY A 109 22.05 5.01 7.90
N LEU A 110 21.34 5.36 6.84
CA LEU A 110 19.99 4.90 6.55
C LEU A 110 19.96 4.11 5.24
N GLN A 111 19.52 2.86 5.30
CA GLN A 111 19.24 2.06 4.11
C GLN A 111 17.79 2.27 3.67
N LEU A 112 17.62 2.70 2.42
CA LEU A 112 16.35 2.86 1.75
C LEU A 112 16.07 1.66 0.83
N SER A 113 14.79 1.30 0.71
CA SER A 113 14.32 0.52 -0.42
C SER A 113 14.37 1.35 -1.71
N MET A 114 14.36 0.68 -2.86
CA MET A 114 14.38 1.35 -4.16
C MET A 114 13.19 2.29 -4.39
N VAL A 115 12.00 1.92 -3.91
CA VAL A 115 10.79 2.76 -4.03
C VAL A 115 10.87 3.99 -3.13
N GLU A 116 11.39 3.87 -1.91
CA GLU A 116 11.62 5.01 -1.02
C GLU A 116 12.68 5.95 -1.60
N ALA A 117 13.77 5.40 -2.14
CA ALA A 117 14.81 6.19 -2.79
C ALA A 117 14.26 6.92 -4.03
N LEU A 118 13.46 6.24 -4.86
CA LEU A 118 12.82 6.84 -6.03
C LEU A 118 11.89 7.99 -5.62
N TYR A 119 11.06 7.80 -4.58
CA TYR A 119 10.21 8.84 -4.01
C TYR A 119 11.01 10.06 -3.56
N LEU A 120 12.10 9.85 -2.80
CA LEU A 120 12.95 10.93 -2.31
C LEU A 120 13.73 11.63 -3.45
N MET A 121 14.03 10.94 -4.54
CA MET A 121 14.59 11.55 -5.75
C MET A 121 13.55 12.41 -6.48
N GLU A 122 12.30 11.93 -6.62
CA GLU A 122 11.20 12.70 -7.23
C GLU A 122 10.91 13.99 -6.44
N LYS A 123 11.10 13.96 -5.12
CA LYS A 123 11.00 15.11 -4.22
C LYS A 123 12.27 15.97 -4.14
N ASP A 124 13.30 15.67 -4.93
CA ASP A 124 14.59 16.39 -4.96
C ASP A 124 15.27 16.46 -3.57
N VAL A 125 15.02 15.46 -2.72
CA VAL A 125 15.64 15.32 -1.39
C VAL A 125 16.97 14.58 -1.49
N ILE A 126 17.09 13.59 -2.38
CA ILE A 126 18.32 12.82 -2.56
C ILE A 126 18.82 12.87 -3.99
N ASN A 127 20.13 13.02 -4.14
CA ASN A 127 20.84 12.73 -5.39
C ASN A 127 21.49 11.35 -5.27
N VAL A 128 21.13 10.42 -6.15
CA VAL A 128 21.70 9.07 -6.11
C VAL A 128 22.97 9.00 -6.98
N LYS A 129 24.03 8.41 -6.43
CA LYS A 129 25.26 8.06 -7.13
C LYS A 129 25.47 6.55 -7.06
N ASN A 130 26.11 5.98 -8.08
CA ASN A 130 26.56 4.59 -8.02
C ASN A 130 27.78 4.48 -7.10
N ILE A 131 27.82 3.50 -6.20
CA ILE A 131 28.91 3.38 -5.21
C ILE A 131 30.28 3.06 -5.83
N ILE A 132 30.33 2.33 -6.95
CA ILE A 132 31.58 1.89 -7.59
C ILE A 132 32.14 2.99 -8.50
N THR A 133 31.27 3.57 -9.33
CA THR A 133 31.70 4.55 -10.35
C THR A 133 31.65 5.99 -9.86
N GLU A 134 31.04 6.24 -8.69
CA GLU A 134 30.73 7.56 -8.12
C GLU A 134 29.91 8.51 -9.01
N ARG A 135 29.46 8.03 -10.17
CA ARG A 135 28.68 8.82 -11.12
C ARG A 135 27.26 9.01 -10.62
N LYS A 136 26.75 10.23 -10.79
CA LYS A 136 25.34 10.57 -10.54
C LYS A 136 24.44 9.76 -11.48
N ILE A 137 23.35 9.24 -10.93
CA ILE A 137 22.32 8.51 -11.66
C ILE A 137 21.12 9.44 -11.81
N SER A 138 20.69 9.68 -13.06
CA SER A 138 19.48 10.45 -13.31
C SER A 138 18.25 9.69 -12.85
N LEU A 139 17.17 10.42 -12.51
CA LEU A 139 15.89 9.82 -12.10
C LEU A 139 15.39 8.78 -13.13
N LYS A 140 15.44 9.12 -14.42
CA LYS A 140 15.07 8.22 -15.52
C LYS A 140 15.91 6.94 -15.51
N LYS A 141 17.24 7.06 -15.42
CA LYS A 141 18.13 5.89 -15.39
C LYS A 141 17.93 5.05 -14.13
N PHE A 142 17.71 5.68 -12.98
CA PHE A 142 17.46 4.99 -11.72
C PHE A 142 16.16 4.16 -11.80
N LYS A 143 15.10 4.74 -12.37
CA LYS A 143 13.83 4.04 -12.61
C LYS A 143 13.99 2.82 -13.53
N GLU A 144 14.77 2.95 -14.61
CA GLU A 144 15.09 1.81 -15.49
C GLU A 144 15.90 0.71 -14.78
N ILE A 145 16.82 1.08 -13.88
CA ILE A 145 17.55 0.11 -13.06
C ILE A 145 16.59 -0.69 -12.18
N ILE A 146 15.67 -0.01 -11.49
CA ILE A 146 14.69 -0.66 -10.60
C ILE A 146 13.76 -1.57 -11.40
N LYS A 147 13.33 -1.14 -12.60
CA LYS A 147 12.40 -1.90 -13.45
C LYS A 147 12.92 -3.29 -13.83
N LYS A 148 14.25 -3.49 -13.87
CA LYS A 148 14.86 -4.80 -14.15
C LYS A 148 14.56 -5.85 -13.08
N SER A 149 14.49 -5.46 -11.80
CA SER A 149 14.20 -6.37 -10.69
C SER A 149 12.77 -6.24 -10.17
N GLN A 150 12.10 -5.12 -10.45
CA GLN A 150 10.73 -4.85 -10.03
C GLN A 150 9.94 -4.21 -11.19
N PRO A 151 9.40 -5.01 -12.14
CA PRO A 151 8.73 -4.51 -13.35
C PRO A 151 7.53 -3.60 -13.07
N ASP A 152 6.84 -3.81 -11.94
CA ASP A 152 5.67 -3.06 -11.48
C ASP A 152 6.01 -1.78 -10.71
N ILE A 153 7.29 -1.35 -10.68
CA ILE A 153 7.73 -0.15 -9.96
C ILE A 153 6.93 1.11 -10.33
N ASN A 154 6.49 1.23 -11.58
CA ASN A 154 5.71 2.38 -12.04
C ASN A 154 4.37 2.50 -11.31
N LEU A 155 3.69 1.38 -11.06
CA LEU A 155 2.44 1.36 -10.31
C LEU A 155 2.72 1.58 -8.83
N ARG A 156 3.75 0.91 -8.30
CA ARG A 156 4.12 1.02 -6.88
C ARG A 156 4.52 2.43 -6.48
N ILE A 157 5.27 3.17 -7.31
CA ILE A 157 5.65 4.55 -6.98
C ILE A 157 4.46 5.51 -7.04
N LEU A 158 3.49 5.28 -7.93
CA LEU A 158 2.24 6.05 -7.98
C LEU A 158 1.42 5.84 -6.69
N ALA A 159 1.22 4.58 -6.29
CA ALA A 159 0.53 4.25 -5.06
C ALA A 159 1.29 4.78 -3.82
N PHE A 160 2.62 4.62 -3.78
CA PHE A 160 3.45 5.14 -2.68
C PHE A 160 3.30 6.66 -2.55
N ASN A 161 3.38 7.40 -3.66
CA ASN A 161 3.17 8.85 -3.66
C ASN A 161 1.78 9.25 -3.13
N ASP A 162 0.71 8.58 -3.57
CA ASP A 162 -0.65 8.86 -3.10
C ASP A 162 -0.81 8.60 -1.60
N LEU A 163 -0.31 7.45 -1.12
CA LEU A 163 -0.34 7.11 0.30
C LEU A 163 0.45 8.12 1.15
N LYS A 164 1.65 8.50 0.70
CA LYS A 164 2.45 9.54 1.37
C LYS A 164 1.74 10.89 1.39
N LYS A 165 1.09 11.29 0.29
CA LYS A 165 0.31 12.54 0.21
C LYS A 165 -0.88 12.55 1.18
N ARG A 166 -1.45 11.38 1.48
CA ARG A 166 -2.52 11.21 2.48
C ARG A 166 -2.02 11.18 3.92
N GLY A 167 -0.72 11.43 4.15
CA GLY A 167 -0.13 11.46 5.50
C GLY A 167 0.13 10.08 6.09
N LEU A 168 0.19 9.03 5.27
CA LEU A 168 0.45 7.67 5.74
C LEU A 168 1.95 7.40 5.86
N ILE A 169 2.28 6.52 6.80
CA ILE A 169 3.61 5.88 6.84
C ILE A 169 3.52 4.61 6.04
N VAL A 170 4.36 4.50 5.01
CA VAL A 170 4.33 3.38 4.06
C VAL A 170 5.63 2.62 4.19
N LYS A 171 5.53 1.32 4.45
CA LYS A 171 6.66 0.39 4.55
C LYS A 171 6.43 -0.80 3.63
N THR A 172 7.48 -1.57 3.37
CA THR A 172 7.33 -2.85 2.66
C THR A 172 6.35 -3.79 3.38
N GLY A 173 5.44 -4.38 2.59
CA GLY A 173 4.49 -5.41 3.03
C GLY A 173 5.01 -6.84 2.87
N PHE A 174 6.27 -7.05 2.47
CA PHE A 174 6.81 -8.34 2.05
C PHE A 174 6.56 -9.49 3.05
N LYS A 175 6.69 -9.22 4.36
CA LYS A 175 6.43 -10.21 5.41
C LYS A 175 4.98 -10.70 5.49
N PHE A 176 4.07 -10.03 4.79
CA PHE A 176 2.64 -10.32 4.75
C PHE A 176 2.15 -10.55 3.32
N GLY A 177 3.04 -10.86 2.38
CA GLY A 177 2.67 -11.12 0.99
C GLY A 177 2.12 -9.90 0.23
N ALA A 178 2.15 -8.70 0.81
CA ALA A 178 1.64 -7.47 0.22
C ALA A 178 2.75 -6.57 -0.32
N HIS A 179 2.42 -5.65 -1.23
CA HIS A 179 3.38 -4.66 -1.73
C HIS A 179 3.78 -3.68 -0.61
N PHE A 180 2.78 -3.14 0.08
CA PHE A 180 3.00 -2.22 1.19
C PHE A 180 2.22 -2.62 2.43
N ARG A 181 2.68 -2.12 3.56
CA ARG A 181 1.87 -1.97 4.77
C ARG A 181 1.84 -0.49 5.15
N ALA A 182 0.69 0.00 5.59
CA ALA A 182 0.51 1.39 5.93
C ALA A 182 0.03 1.59 7.37
N TYR A 183 0.38 2.74 7.94
CA TYR A 183 0.01 3.17 9.28
C TYR A 183 -0.57 4.58 9.17
N THR A 184 -1.72 4.81 9.81
CA THR A 184 -2.30 6.16 9.94
C THR A 184 -1.58 6.97 11.02
N LYS A 185 -1.01 6.26 12.00
CA LYS A 185 -0.31 6.82 13.17
C LYS A 185 1.10 6.29 13.29
N ASN A 186 1.81 6.77 14.31
CA ASN A 186 3.17 6.33 14.62
C ASN A 186 3.25 4.80 14.81
N PRO A 187 4.08 4.07 14.04
CA PRO A 187 4.24 2.61 14.09
C PRO A 187 4.73 2.06 15.44
N GLN A 188 5.27 2.91 16.31
CA GLN A 188 5.66 2.53 17.67
C GLN A 188 4.47 2.50 18.64
N LYS A 189 3.35 3.13 18.27
CA LYS A 189 2.13 3.22 19.09
C LYS A 189 1.00 2.34 18.56
N THR A 190 1.03 1.95 17.28
CA THR A 190 0.01 1.11 16.65
C THR A 190 0.63 0.05 15.72
N HIS A 191 -0.04 -1.08 15.56
CA HIS A 191 0.28 -2.04 14.50
C HIS A 191 -0.11 -1.46 13.13
N ALA A 192 0.48 -1.98 12.04
CA ALA A 192 0.03 -1.61 10.70
C ALA A 192 -1.44 -1.94 10.56
N GLU A 193 -2.23 -0.97 10.10
CA GLU A 193 -3.69 -1.10 9.93
C GLU A 193 -4.02 -1.73 8.58
N TYR A 194 -3.20 -1.42 7.55
CA TYR A 194 -3.52 -1.77 6.16
C TYR A 194 -2.40 -2.57 5.48
N LEU A 195 -2.77 -3.62 4.77
CA LEU A 195 -1.97 -4.31 3.76
C LEU A 195 -2.45 -3.91 2.37
N ILE A 196 -1.53 -3.47 1.52
CA ILE A 196 -1.89 -2.84 0.26
C ILE A 196 -1.28 -3.62 -0.90
N HIS A 197 -2.16 -4.14 -1.75
CA HIS A 197 -1.83 -4.72 -3.04
C HIS A 197 -2.07 -3.70 -4.15
N VAL A 198 -0.98 -3.16 -4.68
CA VAL A 198 -1.01 -2.34 -5.90
C VAL A 198 -1.23 -3.23 -7.13
N VAL A 199 -2.29 -2.96 -7.88
CA VAL A 199 -2.66 -3.70 -9.09
C VAL A 199 -2.92 -2.74 -10.24
N ASP A 200 -2.75 -3.18 -11.49
CA ASP A 200 -3.16 -2.40 -12.67
C ASP A 200 -4.66 -2.59 -12.98
N LYS A 201 -5.12 -1.95 -14.05
CA LYS A 201 -6.53 -2.01 -14.49
C LYS A 201 -6.89 -3.34 -15.18
N GLU A 202 -5.91 -4.12 -15.60
CA GLU A 202 -6.08 -5.41 -16.26
C GLU A 202 -5.93 -6.56 -15.25
N PHE A 203 -5.85 -6.23 -13.96
CA PHE A 203 -5.70 -7.20 -12.90
C PHE A 203 -6.87 -8.18 -12.87
N GLN A 204 -6.51 -9.43 -13.10
CA GLN A 204 -7.40 -10.58 -13.07
C GLN A 204 -6.76 -11.69 -12.24
N ARG A 205 -7.51 -12.23 -11.29
CA ARG A 205 -7.08 -13.37 -10.46
C ARG A 205 -8.25 -14.27 -10.12
N ILE A 206 -7.94 -15.50 -9.73
CA ILE A 206 -8.92 -16.42 -9.14
C ILE A 206 -9.28 -15.99 -7.72
N TRP A 207 -10.51 -16.26 -7.29
CA TRP A 207 -10.98 -15.92 -5.94
C TRP A 207 -10.13 -16.53 -4.82
N ALA A 208 -9.57 -17.72 -5.04
CA ALA A 208 -8.66 -18.35 -4.10
C ALA A 208 -7.44 -17.46 -3.74
N GLU A 209 -6.91 -16.67 -4.68
CA GLU A 209 -5.79 -15.76 -4.40
C GLU A 209 -6.21 -14.56 -3.56
N ILE A 210 -7.38 -13.98 -3.84
CA ILE A 210 -7.92 -12.87 -3.04
C ILE A 210 -8.25 -13.37 -1.62
N SER A 211 -8.90 -14.52 -1.53
CA SER A 211 -9.24 -15.17 -0.27
C SER A 211 -8.01 -15.43 0.59
N ARG A 212 -6.90 -15.84 -0.02
CA ARG A 212 -5.61 -16.01 0.67
C ARG A 212 -5.07 -14.69 1.23
N ALA A 213 -5.14 -13.61 0.45
CA ALA A 213 -4.71 -12.29 0.91
C ALA A 213 -5.55 -11.79 2.09
N VAL A 214 -6.88 -11.94 2.00
CA VAL A 214 -7.81 -11.55 3.08
C VAL A 214 -7.58 -12.39 4.34
N ARG A 215 -7.44 -13.72 4.22
CA ARG A 215 -7.13 -14.60 5.37
C ARG A 215 -5.80 -14.23 6.03
N LEU A 216 -4.78 -13.90 5.23
CA LEU A 216 -3.49 -13.47 5.76
C LEU A 216 -3.62 -12.15 6.51
N ALA A 217 -4.29 -11.15 5.96
CA ALA A 217 -4.55 -9.87 6.63
C ALA A 217 -5.29 -10.06 7.95
N HIS A 218 -6.37 -10.85 7.94
CA HIS A 218 -7.15 -11.19 9.12
C HIS A 218 -6.31 -11.87 10.20
N SER A 219 -5.45 -12.84 9.85
CA SER A 219 -4.59 -13.56 10.80
C SER A 219 -3.60 -12.66 11.57
N VAL A 220 -3.27 -11.49 11.02
CA VAL A 220 -2.36 -10.52 11.65
C VAL A 220 -3.07 -9.24 12.11
N ASN A 221 -4.41 -9.30 12.24
CA ASN A 221 -5.31 -8.21 12.62
C ASN A 221 -5.08 -6.95 11.78
N LYS A 222 -5.26 -7.08 10.46
CA LYS A 222 -5.12 -6.01 9.46
C LYS A 222 -6.28 -6.06 8.47
N GLU A 223 -6.56 -4.90 7.88
CA GLU A 223 -7.34 -4.77 6.66
C GLU A 223 -6.46 -4.91 5.41
#